data_AF-A0A350C7W8-F1
#
_entry.id   AF-A0A350C7W8-F1
#
_cell.length_a   1.000
_cell.length_b   1.000
_cell.length_c   1.000
_cell.angle_alpha   90.00
_cell.angle_beta   90.00
_cell.angle_gamma   90.00
#
_symmetry.space_group_name_H-M   'P 1'
#
loop_
_entity.id
_entity.type
_entity.pdbx_description
1 polymer ?
#
loop_
_entity_poly.entity_id
_entity_poly.type
_entity_poly.pdbx_seq_one_letter_code
_entity_poly.pdbx_strand_id
1 'polypeptide(L)'
;MRAEILTETQKSAEKDAQKAAKSAGKTPAETKKSVDEALKLTDEQKEKMKSVQQAQQAFAAKAIEGLKKILTPEQAAKLPRAGGAKGKGGKKKQQ
;
A
#
# COMPACT_ATOMS: atom_id res chain seq x y z
N MET A 1 8.23 3.31 -11.06
CA MET A 1 8.84 2.30 -10.16
C MET A 1 8.22 0.91 -10.30
N ARG A 2 7.00 0.63 -9.80
CA ARG A 2 6.43 -0.75 -9.91
C ARG A 2 6.28 -1.21 -11.36
N ALA A 3 5.77 -0.33 -12.23
CA ALA A 3 5.61 -0.62 -13.67
C ALA A 3 6.94 -0.87 -14.41
N GLU A 4 8.09 -0.50 -13.85
CA GLU A 4 9.40 -0.76 -14.47
C GLU A 4 9.97 -2.11 -14.01
N ILE A 5 9.43 -2.70 -12.94
CA ILE A 5 9.84 -4.02 -12.42
C ILE A 5 9.03 -5.14 -13.10
N LEU A 6 7.78 -4.85 -13.48
CA LEU A 6 6.87 -5.81 -14.10
C LEU A 6 7.07 -5.92 -15.61
N THR A 7 6.93 -7.13 -16.14
CA THR A 7 6.82 -7.36 -17.59
C THR A 7 5.47 -6.87 -18.13
N GLU A 8 5.34 -6.69 -19.44
CA GLU A 8 4.06 -6.31 -20.08
C GLU A 8 2.92 -7.27 -19.72
N THR A 9 3.19 -8.59 -19.75
CA THR A 9 2.21 -9.60 -19.37
C THR A 9 1.79 -9.49 -17.90
N GLN A 10 2.74 -9.22 -17.00
CA GLN A 10 2.45 -9.02 -15.58
C GLN A 10 1.65 -7.72 -15.32
N LYS A 11 1.90 -6.65 -16.10
CA LYS A 11 1.10 -5.42 -16.01
C LYS A 11 -0.36 -5.66 -16.41
N SER A 12 -0.60 -6.44 -17.45
CA SER A 12 -1.96 -6.82 -17.83
C SER A 12 -2.62 -7.70 -16.77
N ALA A 13 -1.91 -8.71 -16.25
CA ALA A 13 -2.40 -9.56 -15.17
C ALA A 13 -2.72 -8.76 -13.89
N GLU A 14 -1.90 -7.77 -13.53
CA GLU A 14 -2.19 -6.84 -12.43
C GLU A 14 -3.48 -6.06 -12.67
N LYS A 15 -3.66 -5.48 -13.86
CA LYS A 15 -4.86 -4.70 -14.19
C LYS A 15 -6.11 -5.57 -14.14
N ASP A 16 -6.06 -6.78 -14.70
CA ASP A 16 -7.19 -7.70 -14.70
C ASP A 16 -7.53 -8.17 -13.30
N ALA A 17 -6.54 -8.57 -12.50
CA ALA A 17 -6.74 -8.95 -11.10
C ALA A 17 -7.30 -7.79 -10.27
N GLN A 18 -6.81 -6.57 -10.49
CA GLN A 18 -7.30 -5.38 -9.80
C GLN A 18 -8.74 -5.04 -10.21
N LYS A 19 -9.07 -5.12 -11.51
CA LYS A 19 -10.42 -4.87 -12.03
C LYS A 19 -11.39 -5.92 -11.49
N ALA A 20 -11.04 -7.20 -11.56
CA ALA A 20 -11.86 -8.29 -11.05
C ALA A 20 -12.10 -8.17 -9.54
N ALA A 21 -11.06 -7.86 -8.75
CA ALA A 21 -11.20 -7.67 -7.31
C ALA A 21 -12.10 -6.49 -6.95
N LYS A 22 -11.97 -5.36 -7.66
CA LYS A 22 -12.83 -4.18 -7.48
C LYS A 22 -14.28 -4.46 -7.86
N SER A 23 -14.51 -5.10 -9.00
CA SER A 23 -15.84 -5.51 -9.45
C SER A 23 -16.51 -6.50 -8.50
N ALA A 24 -15.72 -7.34 -7.82
CA ALA A 24 -16.18 -8.25 -6.78
C ALA A 24 -16.38 -7.57 -5.41
N GLY A 25 -16.19 -6.25 -5.30
CA GLY A 25 -16.36 -5.51 -4.04
C GLY A 25 -15.30 -5.79 -2.97
N LYS A 26 -14.15 -6.36 -3.35
CA LYS A 26 -13.08 -6.71 -2.40
C LYS A 26 -12.47 -5.46 -1.76
N THR A 27 -12.07 -5.58 -0.50
CA THR A 27 -11.35 -4.50 0.19
C THR A 27 -9.99 -4.21 -0.48
N PRO A 28 -9.36 -3.05 -0.20
CA PRO A 28 -8.03 -2.76 -0.72
C PRO A 28 -6.97 -3.81 -0.34
N ALA A 29 -7.07 -4.38 0.87
CA ALA A 29 -6.15 -5.42 1.34
C ALA A 29 -6.34 -6.73 0.56
N GLU A 30 -7.58 -7.13 0.31
CA GLU A 30 -7.91 -8.32 -0.48
C GLU A 30 -7.57 -8.14 -1.96
N THR A 31 -7.82 -6.94 -2.49
CA THR A 31 -7.41 -6.58 -3.86
C THR A 31 -5.90 -6.72 -4.01
N LYS A 32 -5.13 -6.24 -3.04
CA LYS A 32 -3.67 -6.38 -3.04
C LYS A 32 -3.26 -7.85 -3.05
N LYS A 33 -3.85 -8.69 -2.19
CA LYS A 33 -3.60 -10.14 -2.19
C LYS A 33 -3.89 -10.78 -3.54
N SER A 34 -5.05 -10.50 -4.14
CA SER A 34 -5.40 -11.04 -5.46
C SER A 34 -4.44 -10.60 -6.56
N VAL A 35 -3.94 -9.37 -6.50
CA VAL A 35 -2.89 -8.89 -7.43
C VAL A 35 -1.56 -9.60 -7.19
N ASP A 36 -1.14 -9.76 -5.93
CA ASP A 36 0.11 -10.46 -5.59
C ASP A 36 0.08 -11.94 -6.03
N GLU A 37 -1.07 -12.61 -5.90
CA GLU A 37 -1.28 -13.98 -6.40
C GLU A 37 -1.22 -14.07 -7.94
N ALA A 38 -1.76 -13.06 -8.64
CA ALA A 38 -1.75 -13.01 -10.11
C ALA A 38 -0.36 -12.71 -10.69
N LEU A 39 0.45 -11.92 -9.99
CA LEU A 39 1.71 -11.39 -10.52
C LEU A 39 2.86 -12.41 -10.57
N LYS A 40 2.83 -13.46 -9.73
CA LYS A 40 3.84 -14.54 -9.68
C LYS A 40 5.27 -14.03 -9.93
N LEU A 41 5.72 -13.09 -9.11
CA LEU A 41 6.99 -12.39 -9.30
C LEU A 41 8.19 -13.36 -9.22
N THR A 42 9.22 -13.11 -10.03
CA THR A 42 10.53 -13.76 -9.86
C THR A 42 11.22 -13.26 -8.59
N ASP A 43 12.22 -13.98 -8.10
CA ASP A 43 12.92 -13.58 -6.87
C ASP A 43 13.66 -12.26 -7.04
N GLU A 44 14.28 -12.01 -8.20
CA GLU A 44 14.87 -10.71 -8.53
C GLU A 44 13.84 -9.57 -8.52
N GLN A 45 12.63 -9.81 -9.04
CA GLN A 45 11.56 -8.81 -9.00
C GLN A 45 11.09 -8.55 -7.56
N LYS A 46 10.99 -9.59 -6.72
CA LYS A 46 10.66 -9.44 -5.30
C LYS A 46 11.71 -8.62 -4.56
N GLU A 47 13.00 -8.85 -4.83
CA GLU A 47 14.07 -8.07 -4.22
C GLU A 47 14.01 -6.58 -4.62
N LYS A 48 13.83 -6.30 -5.92
CA LYS A 48 13.65 -4.90 -6.39
C LYS A 48 12.43 -4.25 -5.76
N MET A 49 11.32 -4.97 -5.64
CA MET A 49 10.11 -4.48 -4.95
C MET A 49 10.38 -4.18 -3.47
N LYS A 50 11.11 -5.04 -2.77
CA LYS A 50 11.48 -4.85 -1.37
C LYS A 50 12.37 -3.62 -1.18
N SER A 51 13.35 -3.43 -2.05
CA SER A 51 14.24 -2.25 -2.04
C SER A 51 13.45 -0.95 -2.25
N VAL A 52 12.55 -0.92 -3.25
CA VAL A 52 11.65 0.22 -3.47
C VAL A 52 10.77 0.48 -2.25
N GLN A 53 10.23 -0.57 -1.62
CA GLN A 53 9.40 -0.43 -0.42
C GLN A 53 10.20 0.16 0.76
N GLN A 54 11.44 -0.28 0.96
CA GLN A 54 12.33 0.29 1.99
C GLN A 54 12.64 1.75 1.72
N ALA A 55 12.93 2.12 0.47
CA ALA A 55 13.17 3.51 0.08
C ALA A 55 11.94 4.40 0.34
N GLN A 56 10.74 3.91 0.02
CA GLN A 56 9.49 4.61 0.31
C GLN A 56 9.25 4.77 1.81
N GLN A 57 9.53 3.73 2.61
CA GLN A 57 9.40 3.81 4.07
C GLN A 57 10.37 4.82 4.68
N ALA A 58 11.63 4.83 4.23
CA ALA A 58 12.63 5.80 4.68
C ALA A 58 12.23 7.23 4.30
N PHE A 59 11.75 7.44 3.08
CA PHE A 59 11.24 8.74 2.63
C PHE A 59 10.02 9.18 3.45
N ALA A 60 9.05 8.29 3.65
CA ALA A 60 7.86 8.57 4.45
C ALA A 60 8.21 8.89 5.91
N ALA A 61 9.19 8.19 6.50
CA ALA A 61 9.67 8.48 7.85
C ALA A 61 10.25 9.90 7.95
N LYS A 62 11.08 10.30 6.98
CA LYS A 62 11.62 11.68 6.91
C LYS A 62 10.51 12.72 6.73
N ALA A 63 9.53 12.44 5.87
CA ALA A 63 8.39 13.33 5.66
C ALA A 63 7.55 13.48 6.95
N ILE A 64 7.30 12.38 7.67
CA ILE A 64 6.60 12.40 8.97
C ILE A 64 7.41 13.17 10.02
N GLU A 65 8.74 13.03 10.05
CA GLU A 65 9.59 13.80 10.96
C GLU A 65 9.53 15.31 10.66
N GLY A 66 9.57 15.70 9.38
CA GLY A 66 9.38 17.08 8.97
C GLY A 66 8.01 17.63 9.37
N LEU A 67 6.94 16.86 9.14
CA LEU A 67 5.58 17.21 9.56
C LEU A 67 5.50 17.42 11.08
N LYS A 68 6.10 16.53 11.88
CA LYS A 68 6.10 16.66 13.35
C LYS A 68 6.75 17.95 13.86
N LYS A 69 7.65 18.58 13.09
CA LYS A 69 8.28 19.87 13.46
C LYS A 69 7.33 21.07 13.28
N ILE A 70 6.28 20.91 12.47
CA ILE A 70 5.34 21.98 12.10
C ILE A 70 3.96 21.76 12.74
N LEU A 71 3.62 20.51 13.06
CA LEU A 71 2.34 20.15 13.66
C LEU A 71 2.30 20.42 15.17
N THR A 72 1.13 20.83 15.66
CA THR A 72 0.87 20.87 17.10
C THR A 72 0.86 19.45 17.69
N PRO A 73 1.10 19.29 19.01
CA PRO A 73 1.08 17.97 19.65
C PRO A 73 -0.20 17.18 19.38
N GLU A 74 -1.35 17.87 19.35
CA GLU A 74 -2.65 17.27 19.04
C GLU A 74 -2.80 16.82 17.59
N GLN A 75 -2.17 17.51 16.64
CA GLN A 75 -2.17 17.14 15.22
C GLN A 75 -1.19 15.99 14.94
N ALA A 76 -0.02 16.02 15.60
CA ALA A 76 0.97 14.94 15.51
C ALA A 76 0.42 13.60 16.04
N ALA A 77 -0.43 13.64 17.07
CA ALA A 77 -1.10 12.45 17.61
C ALA A 77 -2.10 11.81 16.62
N LYS A 78 -2.61 12.56 15.63
CA LYS A 78 -3.52 12.07 14.59
C LYS A 78 -2.82 11.55 13.35
N LEU A 79 -1.49 11.67 13.25
CA LEU A 79 -0.75 11.17 12.10
C LEU A 79 -0.83 9.64 12.03
N PRO A 80 -1.05 9.07 10.83
CA PRO A 80 -0.98 7.63 10.64
C PRO A 80 0.42 7.14 11.00
N ARG A 81 0.52 6.20 11.95
CA ARG A 81 1.79 5.56 12.29
C ARG A 81 2.25 4.69 11.12
N ALA A 82 3.55 4.72 10.83
CA ALA A 82 4.16 3.86 9.82
C ALA A 82 3.82 2.38 10.11
N GLY A 83 3.03 1.76 9.22
CA GLY A 83 2.60 0.36 9.33
C GLY A 83 1.26 0.11 10.05
N GLY A 84 0.59 1.14 10.57
CA GLY A 84 -0.64 0.98 11.33
C GLY A 84 -1.91 0.98 10.48
N ALA A 85 -2.26 -0.17 9.90
CA ALA A 85 -3.66 -0.48 9.67
C ALA A 85 -4.32 -0.81 11.02
N LYS A 86 -4.82 0.20 11.76
CA LYS A 86 -5.86 -0.04 12.79
C LYS A 86 -6.58 1.25 13.22
N GLY A 87 -7.76 1.43 12.63
CA GLY A 87 -9.02 1.74 13.29
C GLY A 87 -9.07 2.88 14.32
N LYS A 88 -9.64 4.02 13.90
CA LYS A 88 -10.67 4.73 14.68
C LYS A 88 -11.46 5.65 13.74
N GLY A 89 -12.68 5.26 13.39
CA GLY A 89 -13.58 6.10 12.59
C GLY A 89 -14.86 5.44 12.07
N GLY A 90 -14.91 4.11 11.98
CA GLY A 90 -16.15 3.40 11.63
C GLY A 90 -17.08 3.31 12.83
N LYS A 91 -17.95 4.32 13.01
CA LYS A 91 -19.11 4.23 13.90
C LYS A 91 -19.89 2.96 13.59
N LYS A 92 -20.10 2.14 14.62
CA LYS A 92 -21.24 1.21 14.70
C LYS A 92 -22.51 1.94 14.24
N LYS A 93 -23.20 1.40 13.24
CA LYS A 93 -24.66 1.35 13.26
C LYS A 93 -25.12 0.13 12.48
N GLN A 94 -25.39 -0.94 13.22
CA GLN A 94 -26.42 -1.92 12.88
C GLN A 94 -27.74 -1.15 12.75
N GLN A 95 -28.40 -1.28 11.61
CA GLN A 95 -29.84 -1.39 11.48
C GLN A 95 -30.14 -2.10 10.17
#